data_AF-R9IGI5-F1
#
_entry.id   AF-R9IGI5-F1
#
_cell.length_a   1.000
_cell.length_b   1.000
_cell.length_c   1.000
_cell.angle_alpha   90.00
_cell.angle_beta   90.00
_cell.angle_gamma   90.00
#
_symmetry.space_group_name_H-M   'P 1'
#
loop_
_entity.id
_entity.type
_entity.pdbx_description
1 polymer ?
#
loop_
_entity_poly.entity_id
_entity_poly.type
_entity_poly.pdbx_seq_one_letter_code
_entity_poly.pdbx_strand_id
1 'polypeptide(L)' 'MHWHLNVTFREDVNATLDKMSAQNLNIIRKWSLSILKLIELTKKKLSMKKKRFVISLSPIKYLEEALDFKKITVGKI' A
#
# COMPACT_ATOMS: atom_id res chain seq x y z
N MET A 1 17.43 18.48 -14.22
CA MET A 1 18.25 17.96 -15.33
C MET A 1 18.49 16.46 -15.15
N HIS A 2 17.57 15.61 -15.61
CA HIS A 2 17.69 14.12 -15.53
C HIS A 2 17.93 13.47 -16.91
N TRP A 3 17.80 14.24 -17.99
CA TRP A 3 17.90 13.77 -19.37
C TRP A 3 19.28 13.20 -19.72
N HIS A 4 20.35 13.84 -19.26
CA HIS A 4 21.70 13.43 -19.65
C HIS A 4 22.09 12.06 -19.07
N LEU A 5 21.69 11.76 -17.82
CA LEU A 5 21.93 10.44 -17.21
C LEU A 5 21.21 9.31 -17.96
N ASN A 6 19.95 9.53 -18.36
CA ASN A 6 19.17 8.52 -19.10
C ASN A 6 19.82 8.15 -20.45
N VAL A 7 20.43 9.11 -21.14
CA VAL A 7 21.09 8.89 -22.45
C VAL A 7 22.44 8.19 -22.29
N THR A 8 23.23 8.57 -21.28
CA THR A 8 24.59 8.03 -21.07
C THR A 8 24.55 6.59 -20.55
N PHE A 9 23.65 6.27 -19.62
CA PHE A 9 23.54 4.91 -19.05
C PHE A 9 22.58 4.00 -19.82
N ARG A 10 21.91 4.52 -20.86
CA ARG A 10 20.91 3.80 -21.68
C ARG A 10 19.83 3.12 -20.83
N GLU A 11 19.49 3.67 -19.68
CA GLU A 11 18.48 3.11 -18.77
C GLU A 11 17.10 3.04 -19.43
N ASP A 12 16.78 3.97 -20.34
CA ASP A 12 15.53 3.96 -21.12
C ASP A 12 15.50 2.86 -22.21
N VAL A 13 16.64 2.25 -22.54
CA VAL A 13 16.77 1.15 -23.51
C VAL A 13 16.63 -0.21 -22.82
N ASN A 14 16.56 -0.25 -21.49
CA ASN A 14 16.37 -1.48 -20.74
C ASN A 14 14.95 -2.02 -20.95
N ALA A 15 14.79 -2.94 -21.90
CA ALA A 15 13.54 -3.66 -22.17
C ALA A 15 13.29 -4.82 -21.18
N THR A 16 14.19 -5.06 -20.23
CA THR A 16 14.20 -6.27 -19.39
C THR A 16 13.22 -6.24 -18.20
N LEU A 17 12.55 -5.11 -17.94
CA LEU A 17 11.44 -5.07 -17.00
C LEU A 17 10.24 -4.47 -17.69
N ASP A 18 9.38 -5.36 -18.17
CA ASP A 18 8.03 -5.04 -18.59
C ASP A 18 7.47 -3.91 -17.71
N LYS A 19 7.05 -2.79 -18.31
CA LYS A 19 6.66 -1.54 -17.65
C LYS A 19 5.50 -1.70 -16.65
N MET A 20 5.06 -2.94 -16.45
CA MET A 20 4.17 -3.42 -15.41
C MET A 20 4.69 -3.19 -14.00
N SER A 21 5.99 -3.04 -13.72
CA SER A 21 6.47 -2.84 -12.34
C SER A 21 5.80 -1.63 -11.65
N ALA A 22 5.73 -0.49 -12.35
CA ALA A 22 5.05 0.71 -11.88
C ALA A 22 3.52 0.50 -11.77
N GLN A 23 2.93 -0.25 -12.70
CA GLN A 23 1.49 -0.56 -12.68
C GLN A 23 1.13 -1.51 -11.52
N ASN A 24 1.90 -2.57 -11.32
CA ASN A 24 1.78 -3.53 -10.23
C ASN A 24 1.92 -2.83 -8.88
N LEU A 25 2.92 -1.95 -8.73
CA LEU A 25 3.07 -1.15 -7.52
C LEU A 25 1.85 -0.25 -7.27
N ASN A 26 1.29 0.35 -8.32
CA ASN A 26 0.07 1.15 -8.20
C ASN A 26 -1.16 0.31 -7.82
N ILE A 27 -1.28 -0.92 -8.33
CA ILE A 27 -2.34 -1.87 -7.96
C ILE A 27 -2.21 -2.22 -6.47
N ILE A 28 -1.02 -2.61 -6.01
CA ILE A 28 -0.75 -2.90 -4.59
C ILE A 28 -1.07 -1.68 -3.72
N ARG A 29 -0.67 -0.47 -4.17
CA ARG A 29 -0.97 0.77 -3.45
C ARG A 29 -2.48 1.01 -3.32
N LYS A 30 -3.25 0.80 -4.39
CA LYS A 30 -4.72 0.93 -4.37
C LYS A 30 -5.35 -0.08 -3.39
N TRP A 31 -4.91 -1.33 -3.42
CA TRP A 31 -5.40 -2.37 -2.53
C TRP A 31 -5.10 -2.04 -1.07
N SER A 32 -3.86 -1.64 -0.77
CA SER A 32 -3.45 -1.25 0.58
C SER A 32 -4.29 -0.10 1.15
N LEU A 33 -4.64 0.90 0.33
CA LEU A 33 -5.50 2.01 0.74
C LEU A 33 -6.94 1.59 0.98
N SER A 34 -7.49 0.70 0.15
CA SER A 34 -8.84 0.16 0.34
C SER A 34 -8.94 -0.64 1.63
N ILE A 35 -7.97 -1.53 1.89
CA ILE A 35 -7.88 -2.30 3.14
C ILE A 35 -7.77 -1.35 4.34
N LEU A 36 -6.90 -0.34 4.26
CA LEU A 36 -6.71 0.64 5.33
C LEU A 36 -7.95 1.49 5.66
N LYS A 37 -8.87 1.66 4.69
CA LYS A 37 -10.17 2.29 4.91
C LYS A 37 -11.14 1.36 5.66
N LEU A 38 -11.09 0.06 5.38
CA LEU A 38 -11.93 -0.95 6.02
C LEU A 38 -11.52 -1.21 7.47
N ILE A 39 -10.23 -1.11 7.79
CA ILE A 39 -9.74 -1.35 9.15
C ILE A 39 -10.09 -0.18 10.06
N GLU A 40 -10.98 -0.42 11.01
CA GLU A 40 -11.28 0.47 12.14
C GLU A 40 -10.29 0.20 13.29
N LEU A 41 -9.06 0.69 13.13
CA LEU A 41 -7.98 0.49 14.13
C LEU A 41 -8.33 0.98 15.55
N THR A 42 -9.24 1.95 15.66
CA THR A 42 -9.60 2.60 16.93
C THR A 42 -11.04 3.09 16.90
N LYS A 43 -11.70 3.16 18.08
CA LYS A 43 -13.04 3.75 18.26
C LYS A 43 -13.15 5.22 17.81
N LYS A 44 -12.03 5.93 17.66
CA LYS A 44 -11.96 7.29 17.10
C LYS A 44 -11.52 7.26 15.64
N LYS A 45 -12.09 8.16 14.82
CA LYS A 45 -11.63 8.41 13.44
C LYS A 45 -10.20 8.97 13.46
N LEU A 46 -9.22 8.12 13.16
CA LEU A 46 -7.83 8.52 12.93
C LEU A 46 -7.61 8.95 11.48
N SER A 47 -6.75 9.96 11.28
CA SER A 47 -6.30 10.33 9.94
C SER A 47 -5.47 9.20 9.31
N MET A 48 -5.45 9.14 7.97
CA MET A 48 -4.72 8.10 7.23
C MET A 48 -3.23 8.05 7.58
N LYS A 49 -2.62 9.21 7.87
CA LYS A 49 -1.21 9.29 8.29
C LYS A 49 -0.99 8.60 9.64
N LYS A 50 -1.88 8.85 10.61
CA LYS A 50 -1.79 8.21 11.94
C LYS A 50 -2.09 6.71 11.87
N LYS A 51 -3.07 6.29 11.04
CA LYS A 51 -3.35 4.87 10.81
C LYS A 51 -2.10 4.13 10.30
N ARG A 52 -1.41 4.69 9.29
CA ARG A 52 -0.16 4.11 8.77
C ARG A 52 0.94 4.03 9.82
N PHE A 53 1.11 5.08 10.63
CA PHE A 53 2.08 5.08 11.71
C PHE A 53 1.80 3.96 12.71
N VAL A 54 0.57 3.86 13.22
CA VAL A 54 0.16 2.80 14.16
C VAL A 54 0.39 1.40 13.57
N ILE A 55 0.07 1.17 12.30
CA ILE A 55 0.34 -0.11 11.64
C ILE A 55 1.84 -0.41 11.58
N SER A 56 2.67 0.59 11.29
CA SER A 56 4.13 0.41 11.24
C SER A 56 4.75 0.03 12.58
N LEU A 57 4.10 0.33 13.71
CA LEU A 57 4.57 -0.09 15.03
C LEU A 57 4.36 -1.59 15.30
N SER A 58 3.36 -2.23 14.68
CA SER A 58 3.10 -3.66 14.87
C SER A 58 2.47 -4.30 13.61
N PRO A 59 3.25 -4.43 12.52
CA PRO A 59 2.72 -4.79 11.21
C PRO A 59 2.08 -6.18 11.17
N ILE A 60 2.65 -7.17 11.87
CA ILE A 60 2.16 -8.56 11.87
C ILE A 60 0.75 -8.64 12.49
N LYS A 61 0.56 -7.99 13.64
CA LYS A 61 -0.73 -7.96 14.35
C LYS A 61 -1.85 -7.37 13.49
N TYR A 62 -1.57 -6.24 12.82
CA TYR A 62 -2.57 -5.58 11.98
C TYR A 62 -2.76 -6.28 10.63
N LEU A 63 -1.76 -7.01 10.15
CA LEU A 63 -1.90 -7.87 8.98
C LEU A 63 -2.84 -9.04 9.29
N GLU A 64 -2.69 -9.69 10.44
CA GLU A 64 -3.61 -10.73 10.90
C GLU A 64 -5.04 -10.19 11.02
N GLU A 65 -5.23 -9.01 11.63
CA GLU A 65 -6.55 -8.38 11.74
C GLU A 65 -7.15 -7.98 10.37
N ALA A 66 -6.31 -7.58 9.42
CA ALA A 66 -6.72 -7.25 8.06
C ALA A 66 -7.12 -8.50 7.24
N LEU A 67 -6.45 -9.63 7.49
CA LEU A 67 -6.69 -10.92 6.83
C LEU A 67 -7.80 -11.72 7.52
N ASP A 68 -8.11 -11.43 8.78
CA ASP A 68 -9.24 -11.99 9.52
C ASP A 68 -10.56 -11.35 9.05
N PHE A 69 -10.96 -11.71 7.82
CA PHE A 69 -12.20 -11.27 7.16
C PHE A 69 -13.45 -11.49 8.01
N LYS A 70 -13.37 -12.35 9.04
CA LYS A 70 -14.44 -12.70 9.97
C LYS A 70 -14.86 -11.54 10.88
N LYS A 71 -13.99 -10.55 11.15
CA LYS A 71 -14.33 -9.38 12.00
C LYS A 71 -14.85 -8.18 11.21
N ILE A 72 -14.48 -8.08 9.93
CA ILE A 72 -14.82 -6.93 9.07
C ILE A 72 -16.34 -6.89 8.76
N THR A 73 -17.02 -8.04 8.75
CA THR A 73 -18.47 -8.15 8.52
C THR A 73 -19.32 -7.98 9.79
N VAL A 74 -18.76 -8.17 10.99
CA VAL A 74 -19.52 -8.18 12.25
C VAL A 74 -19.77 -6.76 12.80
N GLY A 75 -19.15 -5.73 12.20
CA GLY A 75 -19.41 -4.32 12.49
C GLY A 75 -20.67 -3.74 11.82
N LYS A 76 -21.46 -4.55 11.11
CA LYS A 76 -22.76 -4.16 10.55
C LYS A 76 -23.84 -5.13 11.04
N ILE A 77 -24.48 -4.73 12.14
CA ILE A 77 -25.92 -4.93 12.29
C ILE A 77 -26.59 -4.20 11.13
#